data_AF-A0CEV2-F1
#
_entry.id   AF-A0CEV2-F1
#
_cell.length_a   1.000
_cell.length_b   1.000
_cell.length_c   1.000
_cell.angle_alpha   90.00
_cell.angle_beta   90.00
_cell.angle_gamma   90.00
#
_symmetry.space_group_name_H-M   'P 1'
#
loop_
_entity.id
_entity.type
_entity.pdbx_description
1 polymer ?
#
loop_
_entity_poly.entity_id
_entity_poly.type
_entity_poly.pdbx_seq_one_letter_code
_entity_poly.pdbx_strand_id
1 'polypeptide(L)'
;MQRKIGKLAYIGANKFIIAPKINKQFQVFKTMLMICGGTGITPAFSIIKYVCQNKDPLQMHLLYANKTSQDILLKDQLTKFQNECPNLKVTHILDKEPVYKGLQGYVTLDVLKQVFPSPNNDTIGTFCGPTAMNKVVAELYKNYSVKTVVKF
;
A
#
# COMPACT_ATOMS: atom_id res chain seq x y z
N MET A 1 8.33 -5.17 18.10
CA MET A 1 8.78 -3.76 18.00
C MET A 1 7.80 -3.00 17.09
N GLN A 2 7.21 -1.90 17.57
CA GLN A 2 6.24 -1.08 16.84
C GLN A 2 6.87 -0.45 15.59
N ARG A 3 6.23 -0.56 14.42
CA ARG A 3 6.69 0.10 13.19
C ARG A 3 6.05 1.47 13.05
N LYS A 4 6.72 2.51 13.54
CA LYS A 4 6.29 3.89 13.33
C LYS A 4 6.77 4.38 11.96
N ILE A 5 5.83 4.82 11.14
CA ILE A 5 6.03 5.32 9.79
C ILE A 5 5.23 6.61 9.65
N GLY A 6 5.93 7.74 9.75
CA GLY A 6 5.28 9.06 9.72
C GLY A 6 4.16 9.15 10.76
N LYS A 7 2.91 9.29 10.28
CA LYS A 7 1.70 9.38 11.11
C LYS A 7 1.06 8.04 11.45
N LEU A 8 1.51 6.93 10.87
CA LEU A 8 0.95 5.59 11.08
C LEU A 8 1.92 4.75 11.90
N ALA A 9 1.41 3.93 12.80
CA ALA A 9 2.18 2.84 13.35
C ALA A 9 1.38 1.54 13.32
N TYR A 10 1.97 0.49 12.76
CA TYR A 10 1.40 -0.84 12.80
C TYR A 10 2.01 -1.64 13.95
N ILE A 11 1.16 -2.21 14.80
CA ILE A 11 1.57 -2.94 16.01
C ILE A 11 1.22 -4.43 15.98
N GLY A 12 0.69 -4.93 14.86
CA GLY A 12 0.29 -6.33 14.68
C GLY A 12 -1.17 -6.60 15.02
N ALA A 13 -1.64 -7.80 14.66
CA ALA A 13 -3.00 -8.29 14.85
C ALA A 13 -4.05 -7.27 14.39
N ASN A 14 -3.88 -6.74 13.17
CA ASN A 14 -4.77 -5.74 12.55
C ASN A 14 -4.84 -4.38 13.26
N LYS A 15 -3.96 -4.08 14.23
CA LYS A 15 -4.02 -2.84 15.03
C LYS A 15 -3.08 -1.76 14.50
N PHE A 16 -3.62 -0.55 14.34
CA PHE A 16 -2.93 0.62 13.84
C PHE A 16 -3.10 1.82 14.77
N ILE A 17 -2.03 2.56 15.04
CA ILE A 17 -2.07 3.84 15.73
C ILE A 17 -1.89 4.95 14.69
N ILE A 18 -2.80 5.92 14.66
CA ILE A 18 -2.79 7.04 13.70
C ILE A 18 -2.63 8.36 14.49
N ALA A 19 -1.52 9.05 14.28
CA ALA A 19 -1.22 10.34 14.89
C ALA A 19 -2.13 11.46 14.31
N PRO A 20 -2.45 12.52 15.09
CA PRO A 20 -1.87 12.90 16.38
C PRO A 20 -2.75 12.50 17.58
N LYS A 21 -3.57 11.44 17.50
CA LYS A 21 -4.54 11.11 18.57
C LYS A 21 -3.86 11.10 19.95
N ILE A 22 -4.26 12.07 20.78
CA ILE A 22 -3.70 12.42 22.10
C ILE A 22 -3.63 11.19 23.03
N ASN A 23 -4.53 10.22 22.83
CA ASN A 23 -4.66 9.04 23.68
C ASN A 23 -4.10 7.72 23.10
N LYS A 24 -3.20 7.75 22.10
CA LYS A 24 -2.53 6.56 21.51
C LYS A 24 -3.44 5.32 21.24
N GLN A 25 -4.75 5.51 21.08
CA GLN A 25 -5.67 4.40 20.87
C GLN A 25 -5.44 3.79 19.50
N PHE A 26 -5.41 2.46 19.46
CA PHE A 26 -5.33 1.74 18.20
C PHE A 26 -6.72 1.65 17.56
N GLN A 27 -6.73 1.60 16.24
CA GLN A 27 -7.88 1.25 15.41
C GLN A 27 -7.59 -0.09 14.74
N VAL A 28 -8.64 -0.85 14.47
CA VAL A 28 -8.52 -2.17 13.85
C VAL A 28 -8.92 -2.07 12.38
N PHE A 29 -8.04 -2.51 11.48
CA PHE A 29 -8.31 -2.62 10.05
C PHE A 29 -7.85 -4.00 9.58
N LYS A 30 -8.72 -4.71 8.87
CA LYS A 30 -8.43 -6.06 8.35
C LYS A 30 -7.75 -6.01 6.98
N THR A 31 -7.96 -4.93 6.24
CA THR A 31 -7.43 -4.76 4.89
C THR A 31 -6.67 -3.45 4.77
N MET A 32 -5.47 -3.52 4.22
CA MET A 32 -4.60 -2.38 3.94
C MET A 32 -4.39 -2.27 2.43
N LEU A 33 -4.85 -1.16 1.85
CA LEU A 33 -4.60 -0.80 0.46
C LEU A 33 -3.41 0.18 0.44
N MET A 34 -2.40 -0.11 -0.38
CA MET A 34 -1.15 0.66 -0.44
C MET A 34 -0.90 1.09 -1.88
N ILE A 35 -0.68 2.39 -2.11
CA ILE A 35 -0.24 2.91 -3.40
C ILE A 35 1.13 3.58 -3.20
N CYS A 36 2.16 2.97 -3.75
CA CYS A 36 3.52 3.48 -3.63
C CYS A 36 4.06 3.92 -4.99
N GLY A 37 4.94 4.91 -5.00
CA GLY A 37 5.63 5.38 -6.21
C GLY A 37 7.12 5.57 -5.98
N GLY A 38 7.96 4.98 -6.83
CA GLY A 38 9.42 5.09 -6.74
C GLY A 38 9.96 4.68 -5.37
N THR A 39 10.75 5.55 -4.72
CA THR A 39 11.33 5.29 -3.38
C THR A 39 10.31 5.32 -2.23
N GLY A 40 9.06 5.73 -2.48
CA GLY A 40 7.97 5.73 -1.49
C GLY A 40 7.50 4.34 -1.02
N ILE A 41 8.15 3.27 -1.48
CA ILE A 41 7.85 1.88 -1.09
C ILE A 41 8.34 1.53 0.32
N THR A 42 9.43 2.15 0.79
CA THR A 42 10.08 1.86 2.08
C THR A 42 9.11 1.72 3.28
N PRO A 43 8.18 2.67 3.50
CA PRO A 43 7.18 2.53 4.56
C PRO A 43 6.30 1.28 4.42
N ALA A 44 5.74 1.04 3.24
CA ALA A 44 4.90 -0.12 2.96
C ALA A 44 5.68 -1.43 3.11
N PHE A 45 6.90 -1.49 2.59
CA PHE A 45 7.76 -2.67 2.66
C PHE A 45 8.07 -3.07 4.11
N SER A 46 8.27 -2.10 5.01
CA SER A 46 8.49 -2.38 6.42
C SER A 46 7.30 -3.14 7.04
N ILE A 47 6.06 -2.71 6.74
CA ILE A 47 4.83 -3.38 7.20
C ILE A 47 4.68 -4.75 6.53
N ILE A 48 4.84 -4.83 5.21
CA ILE A 48 4.76 -6.09 4.45
C ILE A 48 5.71 -7.13 5.04
N LYS A 49 6.98 -6.76 5.22
CA LYS A 49 7.99 -7.63 5.82
C LYS A 49 7.55 -8.13 7.19
N TYR A 50 6.93 -7.27 8.02
CA TYR A 50 6.42 -7.71 9.31
C TYR A 50 5.36 -8.79 9.19
N VAL A 51 4.32 -8.48 8.43
CA VAL A 51 3.10 -9.26 8.34
C VAL A 51 3.45 -10.64 7.82
N CYS A 52 4.26 -10.70 6.77
CA CYS A 52 4.66 -11.95 6.17
C CYS A 52 5.61 -12.76 7.07
N GLN A 53 6.57 -12.13 7.75
CA GLN A 53 7.47 -12.85 8.67
C GLN A 53 6.76 -13.38 9.92
N ASN A 54 5.70 -12.71 10.37
CA ASN A 54 4.97 -13.08 11.60
C ASN A 54 3.66 -13.81 11.31
N LYS A 55 3.37 -14.10 10.03
CA LYS A 55 2.10 -14.68 9.58
C LYS A 55 0.88 -13.93 10.14
N ASP A 56 0.98 -12.61 10.17
CA ASP A 56 -0.08 -11.74 10.69
C ASP A 56 -1.32 -11.77 9.77
N PRO A 57 -2.55 -11.74 10.33
CA PRO A 57 -3.79 -11.84 9.54
C PRO A 57 -4.09 -10.66 8.60
N LEU A 58 -3.34 -9.54 8.66
CA LEU A 58 -3.62 -8.36 7.84
C LEU A 58 -3.57 -8.67 6.34
N GLN A 59 -4.67 -8.39 5.64
CA GLN A 59 -4.74 -8.45 4.18
C GLN A 59 -4.11 -7.19 3.58
N MET A 60 -3.21 -7.37 2.62
CA MET A 60 -2.38 -6.31 2.06
C MET A 60 -2.44 -6.32 0.54
N HIS A 61 -2.85 -5.19 -0.04
CA HIS A 61 -2.81 -4.97 -1.48
C HIS A 61 -1.89 -3.79 -1.79
N LEU A 62 -0.83 -4.04 -2.54
CA LEU A 62 0.13 -3.03 -2.99
C LEU A 62 -0.04 -2.78 -4.49
N LEU A 63 -0.36 -1.55 -4.88
CA LEU A 63 -0.16 -1.04 -6.22
C LEU A 63 1.14 -0.22 -6.25
N TYR A 64 2.16 -0.72 -6.94
CA TYR A 64 3.48 -0.09 -6.99
C TYR A 64 3.74 0.52 -8.37
N ALA A 65 3.79 1.85 -8.41
CA ALA A 65 3.96 2.63 -9.63
C ALA A 65 5.43 3.02 -9.87
N ASN A 66 5.93 2.70 -11.05
CA ASN A 66 7.30 3.01 -11.48
C ASN A 66 7.30 3.47 -12.95
N LYS A 67 8.41 4.04 -13.44
CA LYS A 67 8.51 4.39 -14.86
C LYS A 67 8.77 3.12 -15.68
N THR A 68 9.74 2.33 -15.26
CA THR A 68 10.12 1.05 -15.89
C THR A 68 10.29 -0.04 -14.84
N SER A 69 10.45 -1.26 -15.29
CA SER A 69 10.62 -2.48 -14.51
C SER A 69 11.98 -2.50 -13.81
N GLN A 70 12.96 -1.79 -14.36
CA GLN A 70 14.28 -1.58 -13.74
C GLN A 70 14.21 -0.62 -12.54
N ASP A 71 13.24 0.29 -12.52
CA ASP A 71 13.04 1.23 -11.41
C ASP A 71 12.33 0.58 -10.20
N ILE A 72 11.87 -0.66 -10.32
CA ILE A 72 11.16 -1.35 -9.24
C ILE A 72 12.17 -1.75 -8.16
N LEU A 73 12.16 -0.99 -7.07
CA LEU A 73 12.97 -1.32 -5.90
C LEU A 73 12.39 -2.53 -5.18
N LEU A 74 13.28 -3.36 -4.62
CA LEU A 74 12.92 -4.54 -3.83
C LEU A 74 12.05 -5.56 -4.59
N LYS A 75 12.15 -5.59 -5.92
CA LYS A 75 11.33 -6.45 -6.80
C LYS A 75 11.38 -7.92 -6.36
N ASP A 76 12.59 -8.47 -6.20
CA ASP A 76 12.77 -9.88 -5.84
C ASP A 76 12.22 -10.18 -4.43
N GLN A 77 12.40 -9.26 -3.47
CA GLN A 77 11.85 -9.40 -2.13
C GLN A 77 10.32 -9.35 -2.13
N LEU A 78 9.72 -8.47 -2.93
CA LEU A 78 8.26 -8.39 -3.09
C LEU A 78 7.70 -9.63 -3.76
N THR A 79 8.35 -10.14 -4.82
CA THR A 79 7.98 -11.41 -5.47
C THR A 79 8.08 -12.57 -4.49
N LYS A 80 9.17 -12.66 -3.73
CA LYS A 80 9.34 -13.68 -2.69
C LYS A 80 8.22 -13.60 -1.65
N PHE A 81 7.96 -12.43 -1.08
CA PHE A 81 6.91 -12.29 -0.08
C PHE A 81 5.54 -12.61 -0.67
N GLN A 82 5.21 -12.19 -1.88
CA GLN A 82 3.93 -12.53 -2.49
C GLN A 82 3.73 -14.05 -2.64
N ASN A 83 4.79 -14.80 -2.96
CA ASN A 83 4.72 -16.25 -3.09
C ASN A 83 4.60 -16.97 -1.73
N GLU A 84 5.17 -16.41 -0.66
CA GLU A 84 5.22 -17.02 0.67
C GLU A 84 4.09 -16.54 1.60
N CYS A 85 3.44 -15.42 1.28
CA CYS A 85 2.52 -14.70 2.14
C CYS A 85 1.15 -14.58 1.44
N PRO A 86 0.20 -15.48 1.73
CA PRO A 86 -1.11 -15.50 1.06
C PRO A 86 -1.90 -14.19 1.20
N ASN A 87 -1.62 -13.43 2.25
CA ASN A 87 -2.28 -12.17 2.56
C ASN A 87 -1.71 -10.97 1.79
N LEU A 88 -0.68 -11.16 0.94
CA LEU A 88 -0.06 -10.09 0.16
C LEU A 88 -0.34 -10.26 -1.33
N LYS A 89 -0.95 -9.23 -1.93
CA LYS A 89 -1.03 -9.06 -3.38
C LYS A 89 -0.27 -7.82 -3.81
N VAL A 90 0.67 -7.99 -4.74
CA VAL A 90 1.49 -6.93 -5.34
C VAL A 90 1.15 -6.82 -6.82
N THR A 91 0.74 -5.62 -7.23
CA THR A 91 0.50 -5.28 -8.62
C THR A 91 1.43 -4.12 -9.00
N HIS A 92 2.15 -4.26 -10.11
CA HIS A 92 2.97 -3.18 -10.65
C HIS A 92 2.27 -2.47 -11.81
N ILE A 93 2.41 -1.15 -11.87
CA ILE A 93 1.97 -0.29 -12.98
C ILE A 93 3.15 0.53 -13.50
N LEU A 94 3.40 0.49 -14.82
CA LEU A 94 4.58 1.09 -15.45
C LEU A 94 4.21 2.14 -16.51
N ASP A 95 4.81 3.33 -16.44
CA ASP A 95 4.50 4.45 -17.35
C ASP A 95 5.27 4.39 -18.69
N LYS A 96 6.55 4.01 -18.66
CA LYS A 96 7.50 4.12 -19.79
C LYS A 96 8.05 2.77 -20.26
N GLU A 97 7.21 1.73 -20.24
CA GLU A 97 7.61 0.40 -20.71
C GLU A 97 6.52 -0.25 -21.56
N PRO A 98 6.44 0.09 -22.86
CA PRO A 98 5.36 -0.35 -23.74
C PRO A 98 5.24 -1.88 -23.90
N VAL A 99 6.34 -2.61 -23.71
CA VAL A 99 6.37 -4.08 -23.81
C VAL A 99 5.95 -4.78 -22.51
N TYR A 100 5.68 -4.02 -21.44
CA TYR A 100 5.25 -4.58 -20.16
C TYR A 100 3.82 -5.14 -20.28
N LYS A 101 3.67 -6.43 -19.98
CA LYS A 101 2.38 -7.15 -20.08
C LYS A 101 1.39 -6.82 -18.95
N GLY A 102 1.83 -6.14 -17.89
CA GLY A 102 0.98 -5.75 -16.78
C GLY A 102 0.30 -4.41 -17.02
N LEU A 103 -0.10 -3.74 -15.93
CA LEU A 103 -0.72 -2.42 -16.02
C LEU A 103 0.26 -1.38 -16.55
N GLN A 104 -0.23 -0.54 -17.46
CA GLN A 104 0.54 0.55 -18.06
C GLN A 104 -0.06 1.91 -17.71
N GLY A 105 0.80 2.93 -17.62
CA GLY A 105 0.42 4.33 -17.39
C GLY A 105 0.37 4.73 -15.92
N TYR A 106 -0.61 5.56 -15.58
CA TYR A 106 -0.74 6.18 -14.26
C TYR A 106 -1.81 5.52 -13.39
N VAL A 107 -1.74 5.75 -12.09
CA VAL A 107 -2.78 5.31 -11.15
C VAL A 107 -4.08 6.07 -11.43
N THR A 108 -5.15 5.35 -11.72
CA THR A 108 -6.50 5.88 -11.99
C THR A 108 -7.56 5.17 -11.15
N LEU A 109 -8.78 5.70 -11.12
CA LEU A 109 -9.90 5.06 -10.41
C LEU A 109 -10.20 3.66 -10.96
N ASP A 110 -10.10 3.46 -12.27
CA ASP A 110 -10.38 2.17 -12.90
C ASP A 110 -9.28 1.16 -12.58
N VAL A 111 -8.02 1.60 -12.52
CA VAL A 111 -6.93 0.76 -11.99
C VAL A 111 -7.22 0.34 -10.55
N LEU A 112 -7.69 1.25 -9.69
CA LEU A 112 -8.06 0.90 -8.30
C LEU A 112 -9.15 -0.18 -8.27
N LYS A 113 -10.22 -0.02 -9.06
CA LYS A 113 -11.31 -1.01 -9.18
C LYS A 113 -10.83 -2.38 -9.69
N GLN A 114 -9.83 -2.38 -10.57
CA GLN A 114 -9.26 -3.60 -11.13
C GLN A 114 -8.37 -4.34 -10.12
N VAL A 115 -7.59 -3.61 -9.32
CA VAL A 115 -6.51 -4.20 -8.50
C VAL A 115 -6.90 -4.43 -7.05
N PHE A 116 -7.76 -3.60 -6.49
CA PHE A 116 -8.13 -3.63 -5.09
C PHE A 116 -9.53 -4.19 -4.89
N PRO A 117 -9.77 -4.90 -3.77
CA PRO A 117 -11.13 -5.23 -3.37
C PRO A 117 -11.92 -3.95 -3.09
N SER A 118 -13.26 -4.04 -3.16
CA SER A 118 -14.14 -2.96 -2.74
C SER A 118 -13.88 -2.61 -1.26
N PRO A 119 -13.58 -1.34 -0.93
CA PRO A 119 -13.30 -0.95 0.45
C PRO A 119 -14.52 -1.10 1.34
N ASN A 120 -14.27 -1.37 2.62
CA ASN A 120 -15.28 -1.40 3.67
C ASN A 120 -14.82 -0.60 4.91
N ASN A 121 -15.58 -0.65 6.01
CA ASN A 121 -15.23 0.05 7.24
C ASN A 121 -13.91 -0.43 7.88
N ASP A 122 -13.52 -1.68 7.61
CA ASP A 122 -12.30 -2.31 8.11
C ASP A 122 -11.11 -2.10 7.15
N THR A 123 -11.21 -1.18 6.18
CA THR A 123 -10.17 -0.89 5.19
C THR A 123 -9.44 0.42 5.50
N ILE A 124 -8.11 0.35 5.50
CA ILE A 124 -7.23 1.53 5.54
C ILE A 124 -6.49 1.70 4.21
N GLY A 125 -6.55 2.89 3.64
CA GLY A 125 -5.77 3.30 2.49
C GLY A 125 -4.49 4.01 2.91
N THR A 126 -3.39 3.67 2.27
CA THR A 126 -2.11 4.34 2.47
C THR A 126 -1.43 4.64 1.15
N PHE A 127 -0.61 5.68 1.14
CA PHE A 127 0.12 6.06 -0.06
C PHE A 127 1.39 6.85 0.23
N CYS A 128 2.37 6.71 -0.66
CA CYS A 128 3.59 7.51 -0.65
C CYS A 128 4.32 7.44 -1.98
N GLY A 129 4.72 8.59 -2.51
CA GLY A 129 5.54 8.69 -3.71
C GLY A 129 5.76 10.15 -4.10
N PRO A 130 6.02 10.43 -5.38
CA PRO A 130 6.19 11.80 -5.88
C PRO A 130 5.00 12.71 -5.55
N THR A 131 5.26 14.01 -5.38
CA THR A 131 4.24 15.00 -4.99
C THR A 131 3.01 14.99 -5.89
N ALA A 132 3.19 14.86 -7.21
CA ALA A 132 2.09 14.80 -8.17
C ALA A 132 1.20 13.57 -7.93
N MET A 133 1.81 12.39 -7.76
CA MET A 133 1.08 11.15 -7.46
C MET A 133 0.31 11.25 -6.14
N ASN A 134 0.94 11.78 -5.09
CA ASN A 134 0.30 11.90 -3.77
C ASN A 134 -0.99 12.74 -3.81
N LYS A 135 -1.00 13.84 -4.59
CA LYS A 135 -2.20 14.69 -4.74
C LYS A 135 -3.35 13.90 -5.38
N VAL A 136 -3.06 13.24 -6.50
CA VAL A 136 -4.05 12.44 -7.24
C VAL A 136 -4.56 11.27 -6.40
N VAL A 137 -3.67 10.53 -5.74
CA VAL A 137 -4.06 9.34 -4.95
C VAL A 137 -4.96 9.69 -3.77
N ALA A 138 -4.75 10.83 -3.12
CA ALA A 138 -5.62 11.30 -2.05
C ALA A 138 -7.08 11.48 -2.53
N GLU A 139 -7.27 12.02 -3.73
CA GLU A 139 -8.59 12.18 -4.36
C GLU A 139 -9.15 10.83 -4.84
N LEU A 140 -8.32 9.99 -5.44
CA LEU A 140 -8.73 8.67 -5.92
C LEU A 140 -9.24 7.78 -4.78
N TYR A 141 -8.59 7.79 -3.61
CA TYR A 141 -9.08 7.02 -2.47
C TYR A 141 -10.44 7.52 -1.97
N LYS A 142 -10.70 8.84 -2.01
CA LYS A 142 -12.01 9.41 -1.70
C LYS A 142 -13.07 8.92 -2.70
N ASN A 143 -12.76 8.97 -4.00
CA ASN A 143 -13.65 8.52 -5.06
C ASN A 143 -13.87 6.99 -5.04
N TYR A 144 -12.88 6.24 -4.55
CA TYR A 144 -12.96 4.81 -4.31
C TYR A 144 -13.60 4.45 -2.95
N SER A 145 -14.11 5.43 -2.21
CA SER A 145 -14.82 5.26 -0.94
C SER A 145 -13.99 4.66 0.21
N VAL A 146 -12.67 4.86 0.21
CA VAL A 146 -11.82 4.50 1.35
C VAL A 146 -12.01 5.52 2.47
N LYS A 147 -12.56 5.09 3.62
CA LYS A 147 -12.91 5.98 4.73
C LYS A 147 -11.72 6.49 5.53
N THR A 148 -10.72 5.63 5.73
CA THR A 148 -9.50 5.99 6.48
C THR A 148 -8.32 5.98 5.53
N VAL A 149 -7.72 7.16 5.33
CA VAL A 149 -6.59 7.34 4.42
C VAL A 149 -5.43 8.00 5.16
N VAL A 150 -4.23 7.42 5.04
CA VAL A 150 -3.01 7.95 5.66
C VAL A 150 -1.88 8.02 4.65
N LYS A 151 -1.37 9.22 4.39
CA LYS A 151 -0.09 9.39 3.70
C LYS A 151 1.04 8.97 4.64
N PHE A 152 1.96 8.13 4.17
CA PHE A 152 3.16 7.81 4.95
C PHE A 152 4.06 9.04 5.19
#